data_AF-A0A2M4AB10-F1
#
_entry.id   AF-A0A2M4AB10-F1
#
_cell.length_a   1.000
_cell.length_b   1.000
_cell.length_c   1.000
_cell.angle_alpha   90.00
_cell.angle_beta   90.00
_cell.angle_gamma   90.00
#
_symmetry.space_group_name_H-M   'P 1'
#
loop_
_entity.id
_entity.type
_entity.pdbx_description
1 polymer ?
#
loop_
_entity_poly.entity_id
_entity_poly.type
_entity_poly.pdbx_seq_one_letter_code
_entity_poly.pdbx_strand_id
1 'polypeptide(L)'
;EVETAKEENRRELKLTGASVAKRITDNAGCLDEAIYGLASLNLLDVNDTPLQVISPRLGALTHLQSLLLFRNKIAEIPAAIGTLGELKVLDLSGNQLTGLPAEFGQLRSLTTLNLSFNQLKTVELTQLAHLSVCNLSGNQLEEVPEFYVGEVHHLTEVILEKNLITELPEALTRHQILKTLNVADNRIEQVPKYVSKCVKLKEINLKGNPLKDKRLLKLVDQCRSKQVLDYVEKNGYQAPKGAKAPKKDPPSEASQEANEPAATAPEEEPTPEQAVEEAQLKIVIRKVTPNTPKVSFTAEARTIRPHALFCIVRNFPVADLKKFLQLQNSLHDVECARREVATIATHDLAKVKGTGLRYHAAPPEEISLTTLGNATKVTAAKYYADLRQHAEQVRKDKKRNTYSGVHKFIALLENQALFAYLSDEEKVISLPPLTNCDETKITDATRDLLLEVTSDVDHRHCVRVMNALLHRMLLMDVEPITPAPNGQNASTVVAGKSKKSKSSLKAKAARYNRSMTLEVEQVELYDTVAGRLHSVFPGKGDVVGDEEKGIVVEMASS
;
A
#
# COMPACT_ATOMS: atom_id res chain seq x y z
N GLU A 1 15.79 -26.00 11.47
CA GLU A 1 15.93 -25.23 10.21
C GLU A 1 17.34 -24.67 10.03
N VAL A 2 17.92 -24.01 11.06
CA VAL A 2 19.28 -23.44 10.99
C VAL A 2 20.35 -24.52 10.77
N GLU A 3 20.27 -25.63 11.53
CA GLU A 3 21.20 -26.76 11.34
C GLU A 3 21.06 -27.39 9.96
N THR A 4 19.83 -27.63 9.50
CA THR A 4 19.55 -28.12 8.14
C THR A 4 20.12 -27.18 7.07
N ALA A 5 19.97 -25.87 7.23
CA ALA A 5 20.53 -24.90 6.30
C ALA A 5 22.06 -24.91 6.29
N LYS A 6 22.69 -25.19 7.44
CA LYS A 6 24.14 -25.37 7.56
C LYS A 6 24.61 -26.66 6.88
N GLU A 7 23.96 -27.78 7.17
CA GLU A 7 24.30 -29.10 6.61
C GLU A 7 24.14 -29.14 5.09
N GLU A 8 23.08 -28.54 4.57
CA GLU A 8 22.78 -28.48 3.14
C GLU A 8 23.44 -27.29 2.42
N ASN A 9 24.24 -26.48 3.13
CA ASN A 9 24.90 -25.27 2.60
C ASN A 9 23.94 -24.34 1.84
N ARG A 10 22.76 -24.10 2.41
CA ARG A 10 21.72 -23.26 1.80
C ARG A 10 22.16 -21.80 1.74
N ARG A 11 21.78 -21.14 0.64
CA ARG A 11 22.00 -19.70 0.43
C ARG A 11 20.81 -18.86 0.90
N GLU A 12 19.71 -19.49 1.26
CA GLU A 12 18.48 -18.80 1.66
C GLU A 12 17.92 -19.43 2.92
N LEU A 13 17.47 -18.58 3.85
CA LEU A 13 16.82 -19.01 5.08
C LEU A 13 15.58 -18.15 5.30
N LYS A 14 14.43 -18.83 5.34
CA LYS A 14 13.13 -18.21 5.61
C LYS A 14 12.59 -18.75 6.93
N LEU A 15 12.35 -17.86 7.89
CA LEU A 15 11.85 -18.17 9.22
C LEU A 15 10.53 -17.42 9.41
N THR A 16 9.43 -18.06 9.04
CA THR A 16 8.09 -17.48 9.09
C THR A 16 7.09 -18.44 9.76
N GLY A 17 5.92 -17.90 10.14
CA GLY A 17 4.81 -18.67 10.67
C GLY A 17 4.80 -18.84 12.19
N ALA A 18 3.70 -19.38 12.70
CA ALA A 18 3.38 -19.40 14.13
C ALA A 18 4.41 -20.16 14.99
N SER A 19 5.01 -21.23 14.46
CA SER A 19 6.01 -22.02 15.18
C SER A 19 7.31 -21.22 15.39
N VAL A 20 7.79 -20.54 14.34
CA VAL A 20 8.95 -19.65 14.43
C VAL A 20 8.66 -18.49 15.37
N ALA A 21 7.49 -17.85 15.23
CA ALA A 21 7.08 -16.75 16.10
C ALA A 21 7.06 -17.15 17.58
N LYS A 22 6.57 -18.37 17.88
CA LYS A 22 6.63 -18.93 19.24
C LYS A 22 8.07 -19.09 19.72
N ARG A 23 8.95 -19.70 18.92
CA ARG A 23 10.38 -19.88 19.29
C ARG A 23 11.11 -18.55 19.50
N ILE A 24 10.82 -17.53 18.70
CA ILE A 24 11.37 -16.18 18.88
C ILE A 24 10.84 -15.56 20.19
N THR A 25 9.56 -15.75 20.51
CA THR A 25 8.98 -15.31 21.80
C THR A 25 9.66 -16.02 22.97
N ASP A 26 9.80 -17.34 22.88
CA ASP A 26 10.43 -18.18 23.91
C ASP A 26 11.92 -17.80 24.08
N ASN A 27 12.57 -17.32 23.01
CA ASN A 27 13.93 -16.77 23.02
C ASN A 27 13.98 -15.25 23.24
N ALA A 28 13.07 -14.72 24.07
CA ALA A 28 13.03 -13.31 24.49
C ALA A 28 13.00 -12.28 23.35
N GLY A 29 12.42 -12.63 22.20
CA GLY A 29 12.35 -11.75 21.04
C GLY A 29 13.65 -11.67 20.24
N CYS A 30 14.56 -12.63 20.39
CA CYS A 30 15.84 -12.72 19.67
C CYS A 30 15.86 -13.92 18.70
N LEU A 31 16.67 -13.80 17.66
CA LEU A 31 17.05 -14.94 16.83
C LEU A 31 18.07 -15.84 17.54
N ASP A 32 18.13 -17.11 17.15
CA ASP A 32 19.19 -18.02 17.57
C ASP A 32 20.53 -17.56 17.00
N GLU A 33 21.54 -17.45 17.87
CA GLU A 33 22.89 -17.03 17.55
C GLU A 33 23.58 -17.94 16.52
N ALA A 34 23.15 -19.19 16.38
CA ALA A 34 23.64 -20.12 15.38
C ALA A 34 23.40 -19.64 13.94
N ILE A 35 22.36 -18.81 13.70
CA ILE A 35 22.03 -18.26 12.38
C ILE A 35 23.19 -17.44 11.83
N TYR A 36 23.86 -16.68 12.68
CA TYR A 36 24.96 -15.81 12.29
C TYR A 36 26.24 -16.58 11.91
N GLY A 37 26.26 -17.91 12.11
CA GLY A 37 27.29 -18.81 11.60
C GLY A 37 27.12 -19.21 10.14
N LEU A 38 25.99 -18.87 9.50
CA LEU A 38 25.69 -19.20 8.10
C LEU A 38 26.33 -18.18 7.14
N ALA A 39 27.66 -18.08 7.11
CA ALA A 39 28.38 -17.07 6.32
C ALA A 39 28.08 -17.09 4.81
N SER A 40 27.61 -18.22 4.29
CA SER A 40 27.22 -18.41 2.89
C SER A 40 25.87 -17.79 2.51
N LEU A 41 25.11 -17.24 3.46
CA LEU A 41 23.72 -16.85 3.25
C LEU A 41 23.60 -15.58 2.38
N ASN A 42 22.76 -15.65 1.35
CA ASN A 42 22.41 -14.54 0.46
C ASN A 42 21.07 -13.90 0.85
N LEU A 43 20.13 -14.68 1.39
CA LEU A 43 18.81 -14.21 1.80
C LEU A 43 18.48 -14.67 3.22
N LEU A 44 18.14 -13.71 4.08
CA LEU A 44 17.55 -13.95 5.39
C LEU A 44 16.19 -13.27 5.44
N ASP A 45 15.15 -14.08 5.60
CA ASP A 45 13.77 -13.63 5.65
C ASP A 45 13.11 -14.05 6.97
N VAL A 46 12.87 -13.09 7.85
CA VAL A 46 12.22 -13.27 9.14
C VAL A 46 11.12 -12.25 9.26
N ASN A 47 9.91 -12.62 8.83
CA ASN A 47 8.79 -11.70 8.75
C ASN A 47 7.56 -12.21 9.49
N ASP A 48 6.69 -11.27 9.87
CA ASP A 48 5.45 -11.57 10.59
C ASP A 48 5.73 -12.34 11.91
N THR A 49 6.79 -11.97 12.64
CA THR A 49 7.18 -12.56 13.93
C THR A 49 7.34 -11.49 15.03
N PRO A 50 7.43 -11.84 16.33
CA PRO A 50 7.64 -10.84 17.39
C PRO A 50 9.12 -10.55 17.64
N LEU A 51 9.97 -10.55 16.59
CA LEU A 51 11.40 -10.24 16.70
C LEU A 51 11.59 -8.80 17.21
N GLN A 52 12.37 -8.62 18.26
CA GLN A 52 12.60 -7.33 18.92
C GLN A 52 14.04 -6.85 18.78
N VAL A 53 15.00 -7.77 18.90
CA VAL A 53 16.42 -7.44 18.92
C VAL A 53 17.14 -8.18 17.81
N ILE A 54 17.95 -7.43 17.05
CA ILE A 54 18.89 -7.98 16.08
C ILE A 54 20.26 -8.02 16.75
N SER A 55 20.86 -9.21 16.82
CA SER A 55 22.22 -9.36 17.36
C SER A 55 23.24 -8.61 16.49
N PRO A 56 24.26 -7.95 17.08
CA PRO A 56 25.37 -7.37 16.34
C PRO A 56 26.12 -8.39 15.47
N ARG A 57 26.00 -9.69 15.76
CA ARG A 57 26.58 -10.75 14.93
C ARG A 57 25.94 -10.87 13.55
N LEU A 58 24.86 -10.14 13.27
CA LEU A 58 24.34 -9.95 11.92
C LEU A 58 25.47 -9.57 10.94
N GLY A 59 26.44 -8.78 11.39
CA GLY A 59 27.57 -8.36 10.56
C GLY A 59 28.50 -9.48 10.08
N ALA A 60 28.36 -10.71 10.61
CA ALA A 60 29.08 -11.89 10.13
C ALA A 60 28.52 -12.46 8.81
N LEU A 61 27.29 -12.10 8.43
CA LEU A 61 26.64 -12.55 7.19
C LEU A 61 27.08 -11.68 6.00
N THR A 62 28.38 -11.60 5.73
CA THR A 62 28.96 -10.62 4.79
C THR A 62 28.51 -10.76 3.34
N HIS A 63 28.01 -11.94 2.94
CA HIS A 63 27.48 -12.20 1.59
C HIS A 63 25.97 -11.98 1.46
N LEU A 64 25.32 -11.45 2.50
CA LEU A 64 23.89 -11.22 2.49
C LEU A 64 23.52 -10.15 1.45
N GLN A 65 22.65 -10.52 0.51
CA GLN A 65 22.15 -9.65 -0.55
C GLN A 65 20.74 -9.13 -0.26
N SER A 66 19.94 -9.92 0.46
CA SER A 66 18.57 -9.57 0.84
C SER A 66 18.31 -9.85 2.31
N LEU A 67 17.93 -8.81 3.05
CA LEU A 67 17.52 -8.90 4.45
C LEU A 67 16.08 -8.40 4.59
N LEU A 68 15.18 -9.33 4.89
CA LEU A 68 13.74 -9.06 5.00
C LEU A 68 13.32 -9.30 6.45
N LEU A 69 12.98 -8.23 7.14
CA LEU A 69 12.66 -8.20 8.57
C LEU A 69 11.38 -7.39 8.85
N PHE A 70 10.44 -7.38 7.91
CA PHE A 70 9.22 -6.60 8.03
C PHE A 70 8.18 -7.23 8.96
N ARG A 71 7.30 -6.39 9.51
CA ARG A 71 6.24 -6.75 10.47
C ARG A 71 6.77 -7.49 11.68
N ASN A 72 7.79 -6.91 12.30
CA ASN A 72 8.34 -7.34 13.58
C ASN A 72 8.15 -6.24 14.63
N LYS A 73 8.87 -6.33 15.74
CA LYS A 73 8.87 -5.37 16.84
C LYS A 73 10.25 -4.77 17.06
N ILE A 74 11.04 -4.65 15.99
CA ILE A 74 12.43 -4.19 16.07
C ILE A 74 12.44 -2.70 16.41
N ALA A 75 13.11 -2.33 17.50
CA ALA A 75 13.23 -0.94 17.94
C ALA A 75 14.52 -0.28 17.45
N GLU A 76 15.60 -1.05 17.31
CA GLU A 76 16.92 -0.55 16.93
C GLU A 76 17.64 -1.52 15.98
N ILE A 77 18.47 -0.98 15.09
CA ILE A 77 19.36 -1.73 14.21
C ILE A 77 20.79 -1.60 14.72
N PRO A 78 21.53 -2.71 14.92
CA PRO A 78 22.91 -2.64 15.40
C PRO A 78 23.82 -1.98 14.35
N ALA A 79 24.84 -1.25 14.81
CA ALA A 79 25.89 -0.65 13.98
C ALA A 79 26.53 -1.65 13.00
N ALA A 80 26.58 -2.93 13.37
CA ALA A 80 27.08 -4.01 12.53
C ALA A 80 26.35 -4.17 11.19
N ILE A 81 25.16 -3.57 11.00
CA ILE A 81 24.51 -3.54 9.68
C ILE A 81 25.41 -2.93 8.60
N GLY A 82 26.28 -1.98 8.96
CA GLY A 82 27.20 -1.33 8.02
C GLY A 82 28.24 -2.27 7.41
N THR A 83 28.48 -3.45 8.00
CA THR A 83 29.43 -4.43 7.44
C THR A 83 28.86 -5.23 6.27
N LEU A 84 27.53 -5.17 6.04
CA LEU A 84 26.84 -5.89 4.97
C LEU A 84 27.01 -5.18 3.61
N GLY A 85 28.24 -5.11 3.12
CA GLY A 85 28.59 -4.37 1.91
C GLY A 85 27.93 -4.87 0.62
N GLU A 86 27.50 -6.15 0.58
CA GLU A 86 26.81 -6.77 -0.57
C GLU A 86 25.28 -6.62 -0.53
N LEU A 87 24.72 -6.02 0.52
CA LEU A 87 23.27 -5.93 0.71
C LEU A 87 22.65 -5.02 -0.36
N LYS A 88 21.69 -5.56 -1.13
CA LYS A 88 20.97 -4.87 -2.20
C LYS A 88 19.54 -4.52 -1.81
N VAL A 89 18.89 -5.39 -1.04
CA VAL A 89 17.50 -5.23 -0.61
C VAL A 89 17.42 -5.31 0.91
N LEU A 90 16.87 -4.25 1.51
CA LEU A 90 16.60 -4.18 2.94
C LEU A 90 15.14 -3.78 3.16
N ASP A 91 14.38 -4.67 3.80
CA ASP A 91 13.00 -4.39 4.23
C ASP A 91 12.88 -4.50 5.75
N LEU A 92 12.63 -3.35 6.38
CA LEU A 92 12.38 -3.20 7.82
C LEU A 92 10.99 -2.58 8.05
N SER A 93 10.07 -2.71 7.10
CA SER A 93 8.75 -2.10 7.23
C SER A 93 7.90 -2.69 8.36
N GLY A 94 7.02 -1.89 8.97
CA GLY A 94 6.15 -2.37 10.04
C GLY A 94 6.92 -2.78 11.30
N ASN A 95 7.91 -1.98 11.69
CA ASN A 95 8.69 -2.16 12.92
C ASN A 95 8.48 -0.94 13.84
N GLN A 96 9.30 -0.82 14.88
CA GLN A 96 9.21 0.24 15.89
C GLN A 96 10.45 1.14 15.87
N LEU A 97 11.13 1.26 14.71
CA LEU A 97 12.38 2.00 14.60
C LEU A 97 12.16 3.49 14.84
N THR A 98 12.92 4.07 15.77
CA THR A 98 12.94 5.51 16.04
C THR A 98 14.13 6.23 15.39
N GLY A 99 15.16 5.48 14.98
CA GLY A 99 16.33 5.99 14.28
C GLY A 99 17.13 4.86 13.61
N LEU A 100 18.18 5.23 12.89
CA LEU A 100 19.14 4.31 12.26
C LEU A 100 20.55 4.60 12.79
N PRO A 101 21.43 3.57 12.87
CA PRO A 101 22.82 3.77 13.27
C PRO A 101 23.60 4.60 12.23
N ALA A 102 24.68 5.27 12.64
CA ALA A 102 25.50 6.08 11.72
C ALA A 102 26.13 5.22 10.60
N GLU A 103 26.41 3.96 10.91
CA GLU A 103 26.95 2.95 10.01
C GLU A 103 25.97 2.53 8.91
N PHE A 104 24.70 2.90 9.00
CA PHE A 104 23.70 2.59 7.97
C PHE A 104 24.09 3.16 6.60
N GLY A 105 24.80 4.29 6.56
CA GLY A 105 25.35 4.88 5.34
C GLY A 105 26.45 4.04 4.67
N GLN A 106 26.97 2.99 5.32
CA GLN A 106 28.01 2.12 4.77
C GLN A 106 27.47 1.02 3.85
N LEU A 107 26.14 0.90 3.71
CA LEU A 107 25.47 -0.05 2.81
C LEU A 107 25.60 0.35 1.33
N ARG A 108 26.82 0.25 0.79
CA ARG A 108 27.18 0.76 -0.54
C ARG A 108 26.42 0.10 -1.69
N SER A 109 26.03 -1.16 -1.58
CA SER A 109 25.33 -1.88 -2.64
C SER A 109 23.80 -1.76 -2.58
N LEU A 110 23.26 -1.01 -1.61
CA LEU A 110 21.83 -1.00 -1.35
C LEU A 110 21.07 -0.29 -2.47
N THR A 111 20.18 -1.00 -3.15
CA THR A 111 19.36 -0.49 -4.25
C THR A 111 17.91 -0.25 -3.84
N THR A 112 17.40 -1.05 -2.90
CA THR A 112 16.00 -1.01 -2.45
C THR A 112 15.95 -0.95 -0.94
N LEU A 113 15.35 0.11 -0.41
CA LEU A 113 15.17 0.32 1.01
C LEU A 113 13.69 0.54 1.33
N ASN A 114 13.15 -0.28 2.24
CA ASN A 114 11.81 -0.12 2.77
C ASN A 114 11.87 0.03 4.30
N LEU A 115 11.53 1.22 4.78
CA LEU A 115 11.42 1.58 6.19
C LEU A 115 9.99 2.03 6.53
N SER A 116 9.01 1.69 5.70
CA SER A 116 7.63 2.15 5.90
C SER A 116 7.02 1.65 7.21
N PHE A 117 6.06 2.38 7.77
CA PHE A 117 5.37 2.03 9.02
C PHE A 117 6.35 1.80 10.18
N ASN A 118 7.15 2.83 10.47
CA ASN A 118 8.05 2.91 11.62
C ASN A 118 7.78 4.23 12.38
N GLN A 119 8.67 4.60 13.30
CA GLN A 119 8.54 5.80 14.14
C GLN A 119 9.68 6.80 13.88
N LEU A 120 10.24 6.80 12.66
CA LEU A 120 11.40 7.61 12.29
C LEU A 120 11.01 9.09 12.22
N LYS A 121 11.77 9.94 12.91
CA LYS A 121 11.65 11.41 12.83
C LYS A 121 12.64 12.03 11.86
N THR A 122 13.80 11.40 11.70
CA THR A 122 14.85 11.76 10.76
C THR A 122 15.48 10.50 10.19
N VAL A 123 16.12 10.62 9.02
CA VAL A 123 16.86 9.52 8.41
C VAL A 123 18.03 10.08 7.59
N GLU A 124 19.22 9.52 7.78
CA GLU A 124 20.43 9.90 7.06
C GLU A 124 20.67 8.94 5.88
N LEU A 125 20.38 9.39 4.66
CA LEU A 125 20.49 8.58 3.43
C LEU A 125 21.55 9.12 2.45
N THR A 126 22.29 10.14 2.87
CA THR A 126 23.23 10.90 2.03
C THR A 126 24.43 10.08 1.55
N GLN A 127 24.71 8.90 2.13
CA GLN A 127 25.84 8.04 1.76
C GLN A 127 25.44 6.84 0.89
N LEU A 128 24.15 6.62 0.63
CA LEU A 128 23.65 5.47 -0.12
C LEU A 128 23.67 5.72 -1.64
N ALA A 129 24.85 5.64 -2.25
CA ALA A 129 25.07 6.03 -3.65
C ALA A 129 24.29 5.21 -4.70
N HIS A 130 23.93 3.96 -4.38
CA HIS A 130 23.23 3.06 -5.29
C HIS A 130 21.73 2.96 -5.04
N LEU A 131 21.19 3.73 -4.09
CA LEU A 131 19.77 3.67 -3.75
C LEU A 131 18.91 4.11 -4.92
N SER A 132 18.01 3.22 -5.35
CA SER A 132 17.11 3.43 -6.49
C SER A 132 15.66 3.61 -6.06
N VAL A 133 15.22 2.82 -5.08
CA VAL A 133 13.85 2.83 -4.55
C VAL A 133 13.92 2.99 -3.05
N CYS A 134 13.24 4.03 -2.54
CA CYS A 134 13.16 4.31 -1.11
C CYS A 134 11.70 4.48 -0.69
N ASN A 135 11.26 3.64 0.25
CA ASN A 135 9.96 3.77 0.89
C ASN A 135 10.11 4.10 2.37
N LEU A 136 9.59 5.26 2.75
CA LEU A 136 9.60 5.84 4.10
C LEU A 136 8.17 6.17 4.57
N SER A 137 7.14 5.58 3.93
CA SER A 137 5.76 5.93 4.26
C SER A 137 5.37 5.58 5.69
N GLY A 138 4.39 6.26 6.29
CA GLY A 138 3.92 5.92 7.63
C GLY A 138 4.98 6.09 8.72
N ASN A 139 5.75 7.19 8.66
CA ASN A 139 6.74 7.57 9.68
C ASN A 139 6.35 8.93 10.29
N GLN A 140 7.25 9.52 11.08
CA GLN A 140 7.07 10.82 11.75
C GLN A 140 7.99 11.90 11.15
N LEU A 141 8.34 11.79 9.86
CA LEU A 141 9.25 12.73 9.20
C LEU A 141 8.58 14.10 9.04
N GLU A 142 9.17 15.15 9.61
CA GLU A 142 8.72 16.54 9.44
C GLU A 142 9.30 17.21 8.19
N GLU A 143 10.40 16.65 7.67
CA GLU A 143 11.12 17.13 6.49
C GLU A 143 11.42 15.97 5.53
N VAL A 144 11.56 16.27 4.25
CA VAL A 144 12.07 15.30 3.26
C VAL A 144 13.55 15.07 3.55
N PRO A 145 14.00 13.82 3.74
CA PRO A 145 15.41 13.56 4.02
C PRO A 145 16.30 13.90 2.82
N GLU A 146 17.55 14.24 3.11
CA GLU A 146 18.56 14.40 2.07
C GLU A 146 19.02 13.03 1.56
N PHE A 147 19.07 12.91 0.23
CA PHE A 147 19.54 11.72 -0.46
C PHE A 147 20.92 12.00 -1.08
N TYR A 148 21.66 10.93 -1.40
CA TYR A 148 22.95 11.04 -2.08
C TYR A 148 22.82 11.78 -3.42
N VAL A 149 23.62 12.84 -3.58
CA VAL A 149 23.76 13.60 -4.83
C VAL A 149 25.22 13.54 -5.28
N GLY A 150 25.53 12.58 -6.15
CA GLY A 150 26.81 12.49 -6.85
C GLY A 150 26.63 12.38 -8.36
N GLU A 151 27.75 12.29 -9.09
CA GLU A 151 27.78 12.18 -10.56
C GLU A 151 26.93 11.00 -11.07
N VAL A 152 26.96 9.88 -10.34
CA VAL A 152 26.14 8.70 -10.61
C VAL A 152 25.17 8.50 -9.43
N HIS A 153 23.92 8.93 -9.59
CA HIS A 153 22.83 8.67 -8.65
C HIS A 153 21.75 7.81 -9.31
N HIS A 154 21.11 6.95 -8.52
CA HIS A 154 20.19 5.91 -9.03
C HIS A 154 18.74 6.11 -8.61
N LEU A 155 18.44 7.12 -7.78
CA LEU A 155 17.14 7.31 -7.15
C LEU A 155 16.03 7.58 -8.20
N THR A 156 15.17 6.60 -8.41
CA THR A 156 14.05 6.68 -9.37
C THR A 156 12.69 6.76 -8.69
N GLU A 157 12.56 6.32 -7.44
CA GLU A 157 11.30 6.28 -6.72
C GLU A 157 11.48 6.60 -5.24
N VAL A 158 10.69 7.56 -4.77
CA VAL A 158 10.63 7.98 -3.37
C VAL A 158 9.17 7.99 -2.91
N ILE A 159 8.88 7.22 -1.86
CA ILE A 159 7.57 7.13 -1.23
C ILE A 159 7.70 7.65 0.20
N LEU A 160 7.02 8.76 0.49
CA LEU A 160 7.01 9.50 1.76
C LEU A 160 5.57 9.71 2.25
N GLU A 161 4.62 8.93 1.73
CA GLU A 161 3.20 9.01 2.09
C GLU A 161 2.99 8.87 3.61
N LYS A 162 1.99 9.54 4.20
CA LYS A 162 1.68 9.42 5.65
C LYS A 162 2.87 9.78 6.52
N ASN A 163 3.37 10.99 6.36
CA ASN A 163 4.39 11.58 7.22
C ASN A 163 3.89 12.97 7.70
N LEU A 164 4.77 13.75 8.32
CA LEU A 164 4.47 15.09 8.84
C LEU A 164 5.11 16.20 7.99
N ILE A 165 5.48 15.88 6.74
CA ILE A 165 6.29 16.76 5.89
C ILE A 165 5.53 18.04 5.56
N THR A 166 6.15 19.18 5.85
CA THR A 166 5.53 20.50 5.61
C THR A 166 5.94 21.13 4.28
N GLU A 167 7.10 20.77 3.76
CA GLU A 167 7.65 21.35 2.53
C GLU A 167 8.47 20.35 1.70
N LEU A 168 8.53 20.63 0.39
CA LEU A 168 9.37 19.90 -0.55
C LEU A 168 10.64 20.72 -0.80
N PRO A 169 11.85 20.23 -0.48
CA PRO A 169 13.07 21.02 -0.58
C PRO A 169 13.56 21.16 -2.04
N GLU A 170 14.26 22.24 -2.34
CA GLU A 170 14.88 22.45 -3.67
C GLU A 170 15.92 21.37 -4.00
N ALA A 171 16.53 20.74 -2.99
CA ALA A 171 17.46 19.63 -3.17
C ALA A 171 16.86 18.45 -3.97
N LEU A 172 15.53 18.26 -3.97
CA LEU A 172 14.86 17.24 -4.80
C LEU A 172 15.18 17.41 -6.30
N THR A 173 15.39 18.64 -6.77
CA THR A 173 15.69 18.89 -8.19
C THR A 173 17.06 18.37 -8.62
N ARG A 174 17.92 17.99 -7.68
CA ARG A 174 19.22 17.38 -7.99
C ARG A 174 19.08 15.93 -8.47
N HIS A 175 17.93 15.29 -8.22
CA HIS A 175 17.64 13.91 -8.59
C HIS A 175 17.01 13.86 -9.99
N GLN A 176 17.82 14.07 -11.01
CA GLN A 176 17.36 14.27 -12.40
C GLN A 176 16.69 13.04 -13.01
N ILE A 177 16.87 11.86 -12.41
CA ILE A 177 16.26 10.62 -12.86
C ILE A 177 15.08 10.13 -12.01
N LEU A 178 14.67 10.91 -11.00
CA LEU A 178 13.49 10.62 -10.18
C LEU A 178 12.25 10.56 -11.08
N LYS A 179 11.51 9.45 -11.05
CA LYS A 179 10.32 9.20 -11.86
C LYS A 179 9.04 9.32 -11.05
N THR A 180 9.09 8.91 -9.80
CA THR A 180 7.95 8.82 -8.90
C THR A 180 8.27 9.48 -7.57
N LEU A 181 7.43 10.43 -7.17
CA LEU A 181 7.45 11.06 -5.86
C LEU A 181 6.06 10.95 -5.24
N ASN A 182 5.89 10.08 -4.26
CA ASN A 182 4.65 10.00 -3.49
C ASN A 182 4.85 10.72 -2.16
N VAL A 183 4.15 11.83 -1.96
CA VAL A 183 4.14 12.65 -0.73
C VAL A 183 2.70 12.86 -0.26
N ALA A 184 1.81 11.92 -0.57
CA ALA A 184 0.42 12.01 -0.12
C ALA A 184 0.30 11.93 1.40
N ASP A 185 -0.81 12.41 1.94
CA ASP A 185 -1.14 12.40 3.37
C ASP A 185 0.01 12.98 4.22
N ASN A 186 0.43 14.19 3.88
CA ASN A 186 1.44 14.98 4.59
C ASN A 186 0.85 16.35 4.98
N ARG A 187 1.69 17.28 5.43
CA ARG A 187 1.30 18.64 5.85
C ARG A 187 1.73 19.72 4.85
N ILE A 188 1.86 19.37 3.57
CA ILE A 188 2.32 20.29 2.54
C ILE A 188 1.21 21.30 2.20
N GLU A 189 1.45 22.57 2.50
CA GLU A 189 0.47 23.63 2.20
C GLU A 189 0.67 24.24 0.80
N GLN A 190 1.90 24.20 0.29
CA GLN A 190 2.29 24.82 -0.97
C GLN A 190 3.29 23.93 -1.71
N VAL A 191 3.11 23.82 -3.02
CA VAL A 191 4.02 23.05 -3.87
C VAL A 191 4.93 24.02 -4.62
N PRO A 192 6.24 23.97 -4.39
CA PRO A 192 7.17 24.90 -5.01
C PRO A 192 7.33 24.64 -6.51
N LYS A 193 7.46 25.72 -7.29
CA LYS A 193 7.60 25.66 -8.75
C LYS A 193 8.79 24.81 -9.21
N TYR A 194 9.87 24.78 -8.44
CA TYR A 194 11.08 24.04 -8.81
C TYR A 194 10.88 22.52 -8.85
N VAL A 195 9.80 21.96 -8.27
CA VAL A 195 9.48 20.52 -8.40
C VAL A 195 9.32 20.12 -9.88
N SER A 196 8.86 21.04 -10.74
CA SER A 196 8.78 20.78 -12.19
C SER A 196 10.15 20.69 -12.87
N LYS A 197 11.24 21.09 -12.20
CA LYS A 197 12.62 20.94 -12.71
C LYS A 197 13.15 19.51 -12.57
N CYS A 198 12.43 18.62 -11.88
CA CYS A 198 12.74 17.19 -11.89
C CYS A 198 12.38 16.60 -13.26
N VAL A 199 13.30 16.65 -14.22
CA VAL A 199 13.00 16.43 -15.66
C VAL A 199 12.42 15.07 -16.01
N LYS A 200 12.70 14.02 -15.22
CA LYS A 200 12.14 12.67 -15.42
C LYS A 200 10.95 12.35 -14.53
N LEU A 201 10.49 13.30 -13.71
CA LEU A 201 9.36 13.09 -12.80
C LEU A 201 8.07 12.96 -13.63
N LYS A 202 7.46 11.79 -13.57
CA LYS A 202 6.23 11.46 -14.32
C LYS A 202 5.05 11.33 -13.40
N GLU A 203 5.30 10.95 -12.16
CA GLU A 203 4.30 10.64 -11.17
C GLU A 203 4.59 11.41 -9.89
N ILE A 204 3.66 12.28 -9.52
CA ILE A 204 3.66 12.98 -8.25
C ILE A 204 2.32 12.76 -7.59
N ASN A 205 2.33 12.27 -6.35
CA ASN A 205 1.12 12.12 -5.55
C ASN A 205 1.18 13.10 -4.38
N LEU A 206 0.24 14.04 -4.37
CA LEU A 206 0.11 15.11 -3.38
C LEU A 206 -1.21 15.00 -2.61
N LYS A 207 -1.97 13.93 -2.82
CA LYS A 207 -3.31 13.74 -2.25
C LYS A 207 -3.27 13.85 -0.72
N GLY A 208 -4.34 14.36 -0.11
CA GLY A 208 -4.44 14.42 1.36
C GLY A 208 -3.52 15.44 2.04
N ASN A 209 -2.88 16.33 1.26
CA ASN A 209 -2.16 17.48 1.81
C ASN A 209 -3.07 18.71 1.93
N PRO A 210 -2.87 19.58 2.94
CA PRO A 210 -3.63 20.81 3.14
C PRO A 210 -3.25 21.94 2.17
N LEU A 211 -3.33 21.67 0.86
CA LEU A 211 -2.90 22.60 -0.19
C LEU A 211 -3.75 23.88 -0.21
N LYS A 212 -3.09 25.04 -0.09
CA LYS A 212 -3.73 26.37 -0.14
C LYS A 212 -4.32 26.69 -1.51
N ASP A 213 -3.71 26.21 -2.59
CA ASP A 213 -4.22 26.39 -3.94
C ASP A 213 -5.40 25.43 -4.20
N LYS A 214 -6.63 25.96 -4.14
CA LYS A 214 -7.87 25.20 -4.38
C LYS A 214 -7.95 24.56 -5.76
N ARG A 215 -7.31 25.15 -6.78
CA ARG A 215 -7.31 24.59 -8.14
C ARG A 215 -6.32 23.43 -8.22
N LEU A 216 -5.14 23.58 -7.63
CA LEU A 216 -4.17 22.49 -7.50
C LEU A 216 -4.77 21.33 -6.71
N LEU A 217 -5.45 21.61 -5.59
CA LEU A 217 -6.13 20.61 -4.77
C LEU A 217 -7.12 19.77 -5.60
N LYS A 218 -7.99 20.43 -6.38
CA LYS A 218 -8.93 19.74 -7.30
C LYS A 218 -8.23 18.90 -8.37
N LEU A 219 -7.07 19.34 -8.88
CA LEU A 219 -6.29 18.60 -9.88
C LEU A 219 -5.64 17.35 -9.25
N VAL A 220 -5.15 17.49 -8.02
CA VAL A 220 -4.55 16.40 -7.24
C VAL A 220 -5.58 15.33 -6.91
N ASP A 221 -6.80 15.71 -6.48
CA ASP A 221 -7.88 14.75 -6.16
C ASP A 221 -8.33 13.91 -7.36
N GLN A 222 -8.11 14.40 -8.59
CA GLN A 222 -8.40 13.68 -9.83
C GLN A 222 -7.25 12.74 -10.25
N CYS A 223 -6.18 12.65 -9.47
CA CYS A 223 -4.98 11.81 -9.71
C CYS A 223 -4.31 12.02 -11.08
N ARG A 224 -4.28 13.26 -11.59
CA ARG A 224 -3.72 13.57 -12.91
C ARG A 224 -2.29 14.10 -12.81
N SER A 225 -1.32 13.25 -12.50
CA SER A 225 0.09 13.63 -12.23
C SER A 225 0.68 14.56 -13.29
N LYS A 226 0.45 14.31 -14.58
CA LYS A 226 0.91 15.20 -15.66
C LYS A 226 0.29 16.60 -15.57
N GLN A 227 -1.02 16.71 -15.39
CA GLN A 227 -1.69 18.01 -15.30
C GLN A 227 -1.32 18.76 -14.03
N VAL A 228 -1.06 18.03 -12.94
CA VAL A 228 -0.52 18.58 -11.69
C VAL A 228 0.86 19.19 -11.94
N LEU A 229 1.77 18.46 -12.58
CA LEU A 229 3.11 18.96 -12.91
C LEU A 229 3.06 20.16 -13.87
N ASP A 230 2.26 20.09 -14.94
CA ASP A 230 2.07 21.18 -15.90
C ASP A 230 1.49 22.44 -15.23
N TYR A 231 0.62 22.26 -14.22
CA TYR A 231 0.04 23.35 -13.45
C TYR A 231 1.05 23.95 -12.47
N VAL A 232 1.78 23.11 -11.71
CA VAL A 232 2.83 23.56 -10.78
C VAL A 232 3.94 24.29 -11.53
N GLU A 233 4.28 23.87 -12.74
CA GLU A 233 5.26 24.57 -13.60
C GLU A 233 4.83 26.01 -13.93
N LYS A 234 3.54 26.29 -14.02
CA LYS A 234 3.03 27.63 -14.38
C LYS A 234 2.65 28.46 -13.16
N ASN A 235 2.09 27.81 -12.13
CA ASN A 235 1.38 28.44 -11.03
C ASN A 235 1.94 28.05 -9.64
N GLY A 236 2.96 27.20 -9.59
CA GLY A 236 3.58 26.74 -8.34
C GLY A 236 4.18 27.88 -7.52
N TYR A 237 4.29 27.63 -6.21
CA TYR A 237 4.78 28.60 -5.24
C TYR A 237 6.22 29.02 -5.57
N GLN A 238 6.47 30.31 -5.53
CA GLN A 238 7.81 30.89 -5.59
C GLN A 238 8.12 31.48 -4.23
N ALA A 239 9.11 30.93 -3.55
CA ALA A 239 9.60 31.54 -2.32
C ALA A 239 10.07 32.98 -2.62
N PRO A 240 9.76 33.96 -1.76
CA PRO A 240 10.24 35.32 -1.94
C PRO A 240 11.77 35.32 -2.03
N LYS A 241 12.32 35.90 -3.10
CA LYS A 241 13.77 35.98 -3.32
C LYS A 241 14.39 36.85 -2.22
N GLY A 242 14.99 36.19 -1.23
CA GLY A 242 15.79 36.84 -0.19
C GLY A 242 15.32 36.55 1.23
N ALA A 243 15.51 35.32 1.70
CA ALA A 243 15.64 35.04 3.12
C ALA A 243 16.87 34.15 3.30
N LYS A 244 17.98 34.76 3.75
CA LYS A 244 19.12 34.01 4.29
C LYS A 244 18.63 33.24 5.51
N ALA A 245 19.14 32.01 5.68
CA ALA A 245 18.94 31.19 6.87
C ALA A 245 19.06 32.04 8.15
N PRO A 246 18.21 31.84 9.17
CA PRO A 246 18.31 32.60 10.40
C PRO A 246 19.66 32.28 11.06
N LYS A 247 20.46 33.34 11.28
CA LYS A 247 21.70 33.27 12.05
C LYS A 247 21.36 32.88 13.49
N LYS A 248 22.05 31.85 14.00
CA LYS A 248 22.21 31.62 15.44
C LYS A 248 23.00 32.79 16.01
N ASP A 249 22.43 33.49 16.99
CA ASP A 249 23.18 34.33 17.92
C ASP A 249 23.05 33.75 19.35
N PRO A 250 24.05 33.98 20.23
CA PRO A 250 24.39 33.14 21.39
C PRO A 250 23.67 33.57 22.69
N PRO A 251 23.81 32.83 23.81
CA PRO A 251 22.98 33.04 24.99
C PRO A 251 23.46 34.25 25.80
N SER A 252 22.53 34.97 26.43
CA SER A 252 22.85 35.93 27.49
C SER A 252 22.05 35.60 28.74
N GLU A 253 22.80 35.55 29.84
CA GLU A 253 22.39 35.24 31.21
C GLU A 253 21.78 36.45 31.93
N ALA A 254 21.10 36.09 33.03
CA ALA A 254 20.95 36.82 34.30
C ALA A 254 19.96 38.00 34.40
N SER A 255 18.88 37.77 35.15
CA SER A 255 18.68 38.24 36.56
C SER A 255 17.24 37.93 37.01
N GLN A 256 17.03 37.12 38.06
CA GLN A 256 16.63 37.50 39.44
C GLN A 256 15.29 38.27 39.49
N GLU A 257 14.30 38.01 40.34
CA GLU A 257 14.15 37.19 41.54
C GLU A 257 12.64 37.10 41.90
N ALA A 258 12.26 36.01 42.59
CA ALA A 258 11.27 35.85 43.67
C ALA A 258 9.84 36.48 43.60
N ASN A 259 8.80 35.64 43.62
CA ASN A 259 7.98 35.36 44.82
C ASN A 259 6.80 34.40 44.52
N GLU A 260 6.78 33.29 45.24
CA GLU A 260 5.59 32.50 45.62
C GLU A 260 5.21 32.89 47.07
N PRO A 261 4.03 32.52 47.66
CA PRO A 261 3.27 31.28 47.41
C PRO A 261 1.73 31.36 47.51
N ALA A 262 1.06 30.25 47.14
CA ALA A 262 0.14 29.45 47.99
C ALA A 262 -1.21 28.98 47.36
N ALA A 263 -1.37 27.65 47.40
CA ALA A 263 -2.57 26.85 47.80
C ALA A 263 -3.80 26.68 46.87
N THR A 264 -3.93 25.44 46.30
CA THR A 264 -5.06 24.45 46.32
C THR A 264 -6.52 24.95 46.46
N ALA A 265 -7.60 24.47 45.82
CA ALA A 265 -8.01 23.25 45.09
C ALA A 265 -9.42 23.53 44.41
N PRO A 266 -10.27 22.54 44.06
CA PRO A 266 -10.23 21.56 42.97
C PRO A 266 -11.28 21.82 41.85
N GLU A 267 -11.17 21.04 40.78
CA GLU A 267 -12.03 20.98 39.59
C GLU A 267 -13.46 20.45 39.88
N GLU A 268 -14.48 21.02 39.24
CA GLU A 268 -15.84 20.46 39.11
C GLU A 268 -16.08 19.98 37.67
N GLU A 269 -16.55 18.73 37.54
CA GLU A 269 -17.01 18.10 36.31
C GLU A 269 -18.30 18.75 35.77
N PRO A 270 -18.58 18.67 34.46
CA PRO A 270 -19.95 18.65 33.97
C PRO A 270 -20.35 17.27 33.41
N THR A 271 -21.51 16.84 33.90
CA THR A 271 -22.36 15.70 33.55
C THR A 271 -22.87 15.69 32.09
N PRO A 272 -23.44 14.57 31.59
CA PRO A 272 -23.42 14.20 30.17
C PRO A 272 -24.60 14.76 29.35
N GLU A 273 -24.29 15.37 28.19
CA GLU A 273 -25.25 15.73 27.16
C GLU A 273 -25.36 14.62 26.08
N GLN A 274 -26.55 14.03 26.03
CA GLN A 274 -27.27 13.39 24.90
C GLN A 274 -26.43 12.87 23.70
N ALA A 275 -26.36 11.54 23.57
CA ALA A 275 -25.72 10.84 22.46
C ALA A 275 -26.45 11.04 21.13
N VAL A 276 -25.82 11.76 20.20
CA VAL A 276 -26.12 11.66 18.76
C VAL A 276 -25.46 10.37 18.27
N GLU A 277 -26.23 9.42 17.74
CA GLU A 277 -25.69 8.19 17.13
C GLU A 277 -24.65 8.56 16.06
N GLU A 278 -23.37 8.27 16.32
CA GLU A 278 -22.29 8.55 15.39
C GLU A 278 -22.39 7.62 14.17
N ALA A 279 -22.31 8.18 12.96
CA ALA A 279 -22.31 7.39 11.73
C ALA A 279 -21.12 6.42 11.70
N GLN A 280 -21.39 5.13 11.52
CA GLN A 280 -20.40 4.05 11.58
C GLN A 280 -20.18 3.42 10.20
N LEU A 281 -18.92 3.25 9.80
CA LEU A 281 -18.53 2.47 8.64
C LEU A 281 -18.13 1.06 9.07
N LYS A 282 -18.74 0.03 8.50
CA LYS A 282 -18.56 -1.35 8.95
C LYS A 282 -18.37 -2.33 7.80
N ILE A 283 -17.47 -3.28 7.96
CA ILE A 283 -17.37 -4.47 7.11
C ILE A 283 -17.76 -5.68 7.95
N VAL A 284 -18.81 -6.38 7.54
CA VAL A 284 -19.31 -7.57 8.23
C VAL A 284 -18.91 -8.80 7.43
N ILE A 285 -18.04 -9.62 8.01
CA ILE A 285 -17.59 -10.87 7.40
C ILE A 285 -18.59 -11.98 7.76
N ARG A 286 -19.27 -12.52 6.75
CA ARG A 286 -20.16 -13.67 6.86
C ARG A 286 -19.40 -14.97 6.57
N LYS A 287 -19.62 -15.98 7.41
CA LYS A 287 -19.04 -17.32 7.18
C LYS A 287 -19.66 -17.98 5.96
N VAL A 288 -18.91 -18.90 5.37
CA VAL A 288 -19.39 -19.76 4.28
C VAL A 288 -20.67 -20.48 4.69
N THR A 289 -21.64 -20.47 3.78
CA THR A 289 -22.90 -21.21 3.87
C THR A 289 -22.90 -22.36 2.85
N PRO A 290 -23.81 -23.35 2.98
CA PRO A 290 -23.91 -24.43 1.99
C PRO A 290 -24.18 -23.96 0.56
N ASN A 291 -24.77 -22.77 0.38
CA ASN A 291 -25.11 -22.20 -0.92
C ASN A 291 -24.01 -21.28 -1.47
N THR A 292 -22.97 -21.01 -0.69
CA THR A 292 -21.84 -20.20 -1.11
C THR A 292 -21.06 -20.95 -2.20
N PRO A 293 -20.80 -20.33 -3.36
CA PRO A 293 -19.92 -20.90 -4.37
C PRO A 293 -18.58 -21.33 -3.79
N LYS A 294 -18.12 -22.50 -4.18
CA LYS A 294 -16.79 -23.02 -3.86
C LYS A 294 -15.94 -22.97 -5.10
N VAL A 295 -14.67 -22.61 -4.94
CA VAL A 295 -13.71 -22.55 -6.04
C VAL A 295 -12.79 -23.74 -5.92
N SER A 296 -12.72 -24.59 -6.94
CA SER A 296 -11.69 -25.62 -7.04
C SER A 296 -10.42 -25.04 -7.66
N PHE A 297 -9.25 -25.47 -7.19
CA PHE A 297 -7.96 -24.93 -7.54
C PHE A 297 -7.06 -26.04 -8.06
N THR A 298 -6.79 -26.02 -9.37
CA THR A 298 -6.03 -27.10 -10.01
C THR A 298 -4.53 -26.93 -9.85
N ALA A 299 -3.78 -28.02 -10.00
CA ALA A 299 -2.33 -28.03 -9.89
C ALA A 299 -1.64 -27.16 -10.96
N GLU A 300 -2.21 -27.11 -12.16
CA GLU A 300 -1.72 -26.31 -13.27
C GLU A 300 -1.86 -24.82 -12.96
N ALA A 301 -3.04 -24.38 -12.47
CA ALA A 301 -3.24 -22.99 -12.08
C ALA A 301 -2.31 -22.57 -10.94
N ARG A 302 -2.02 -23.46 -9.99
CA ARG A 302 -1.04 -23.18 -8.93
C ARG A 302 0.36 -22.94 -9.44
N THR A 303 0.74 -23.58 -10.53
CA THR A 303 2.09 -23.46 -11.09
C THR A 303 2.24 -22.14 -11.84
N ILE A 304 1.17 -21.71 -12.53
CA ILE A 304 1.19 -20.54 -13.41
C ILE A 304 0.81 -19.24 -12.67
N ARG A 305 -0.20 -19.29 -11.79
CA ARG A 305 -0.73 -18.13 -11.06
C ARG A 305 -1.18 -18.57 -9.64
N PRO A 306 -0.24 -18.84 -8.73
CA PRO A 306 -0.48 -19.50 -7.43
C PRO A 306 -1.37 -18.74 -6.44
N HIS A 307 -1.51 -17.42 -6.59
CA HIS A 307 -2.19 -16.61 -5.59
C HIS A 307 -3.55 -16.18 -6.11
N ALA A 308 -4.62 -16.78 -5.60
CA ALA A 308 -5.99 -16.44 -5.94
C ALA A 308 -6.83 -16.25 -4.67
N LEU A 309 -7.53 -15.11 -4.59
CA LEU A 309 -8.45 -14.75 -3.52
C LEU A 309 -9.83 -14.50 -4.09
N PHE A 310 -10.85 -15.01 -3.40
CA PHE A 310 -12.24 -14.81 -3.76
C PHE A 310 -13.02 -14.38 -2.52
N CYS A 311 -13.98 -13.47 -2.69
CA CYS A 311 -15.01 -13.19 -1.70
C CYS A 311 -16.27 -12.71 -2.40
N ILE A 312 -17.41 -12.82 -1.73
CA ILE A 312 -18.67 -12.30 -2.23
C ILE A 312 -19.05 -11.05 -1.46
N VAL A 313 -19.38 -9.98 -2.15
CA VAL A 313 -20.00 -8.80 -1.53
C VAL A 313 -21.50 -8.88 -1.77
N ARG A 314 -22.29 -8.85 -0.70
CA ARG A 314 -23.76 -8.95 -0.76
C ARG A 314 -24.42 -7.58 -0.70
N ASN A 315 -25.51 -7.42 -1.45
CA ASN A 315 -26.39 -6.26 -1.41
C ASN A 315 -25.67 -4.90 -1.57
N PHE A 316 -24.60 -4.85 -2.37
CA PHE A 316 -23.87 -3.62 -2.65
C PHE A 316 -24.52 -2.86 -3.80
N PRO A 317 -25.03 -1.64 -3.59
CA PRO A 317 -25.65 -0.86 -4.65
C PRO A 317 -24.58 -0.32 -5.61
N VAL A 318 -24.53 -0.84 -6.84
CA VAL A 318 -23.72 -0.24 -7.91
C VAL A 318 -24.45 0.97 -8.52
N ALA A 319 -24.83 1.95 -7.68
CA ALA A 319 -25.65 3.10 -8.08
C ALA A 319 -24.95 4.00 -9.12
N ASP A 320 -23.62 4.08 -9.05
CA ASP A 320 -22.78 4.74 -10.06
C ASP A 320 -21.73 3.75 -10.58
N LEU A 321 -22.15 2.97 -11.59
CA LEU A 321 -21.28 2.01 -12.28
C LEU A 321 -20.02 2.67 -12.83
N LYS A 322 -20.10 3.93 -13.28
CA LYS A 322 -18.94 4.65 -13.80
C LYS A 322 -17.93 4.93 -12.71
N LYS A 323 -18.35 5.38 -11.53
CA LYS A 323 -17.48 5.55 -10.36
C LYS A 323 -16.87 4.22 -9.92
N PHE A 324 -17.66 3.13 -9.89
CA PHE A 324 -17.15 1.81 -9.55
C PHE A 324 -16.05 1.34 -10.50
N LEU A 325 -16.27 1.47 -11.82
CA LEU A 325 -15.27 1.13 -12.83
C LEU A 325 -14.03 2.05 -12.77
N GLN A 326 -14.20 3.34 -12.44
CA GLN A 326 -13.08 4.26 -12.23
C GLN A 326 -12.25 3.88 -11.01
N LEU A 327 -12.90 3.47 -9.91
CA LEU A 327 -12.25 2.96 -8.71
C LEU A 327 -11.41 1.72 -9.05
N GLN A 328 -11.97 0.77 -9.81
CA GLN A 328 -11.25 -0.42 -10.25
C GLN A 328 -10.04 -0.09 -11.11
N ASN A 329 -10.20 0.81 -12.09
CA ASN A 329 -9.09 1.23 -12.94
C ASN A 329 -8.00 1.92 -12.11
N SER A 330 -8.36 2.75 -11.14
CA SER A 330 -7.40 3.37 -10.21
C SER A 330 -6.65 2.34 -9.37
N LEU A 331 -7.33 1.31 -8.88
CA LEU A 331 -6.68 0.21 -8.15
C LEU A 331 -5.77 -0.61 -9.07
N HIS A 332 -6.19 -0.87 -10.30
CA HIS A 332 -5.36 -1.53 -11.30
C HIS A 332 -4.08 -0.75 -11.60
N ASP A 333 -4.18 0.58 -11.71
CA ASP A 333 -3.02 1.42 -11.99
C ASP A 333 -2.05 1.50 -10.80
N VAL A 334 -2.57 1.67 -9.58
CA VAL A 334 -1.78 1.93 -8.37
C VAL A 334 -1.47 0.65 -7.60
N GLU A 335 -2.49 -0.01 -7.06
CA GLU A 335 -2.31 -1.17 -6.17
C GLU A 335 -1.82 -2.42 -6.90
N CYS A 336 -2.25 -2.60 -8.16
CA CYS A 336 -1.87 -3.72 -9.00
C CYS A 336 -0.71 -3.42 -9.96
N ALA A 337 -0.04 -2.26 -9.83
CA ALA A 337 1.05 -1.82 -10.69
C ALA A 337 0.74 -1.98 -12.20
N ARG A 338 -0.41 -1.46 -12.65
CA ARG A 338 -0.93 -1.62 -14.02
C ARG A 338 -1.12 -3.07 -14.45
N ARG A 339 -1.63 -3.87 -13.52
CA ARG A 339 -1.84 -5.33 -13.63
C ARG A 339 -0.55 -6.16 -13.74
N GLU A 340 0.61 -5.56 -13.45
CA GLU A 340 1.89 -6.28 -13.47
C GLU A 340 2.07 -7.18 -12.23
N VAL A 341 1.46 -6.84 -11.08
CA VAL A 341 1.63 -7.61 -9.84
C VAL A 341 0.36 -8.31 -9.34
N ALA A 342 -0.82 -7.84 -9.74
CA ALA A 342 -2.10 -8.44 -9.36
C ALA A 342 -3.17 -8.11 -10.40
N THR A 343 -4.31 -8.79 -10.39
CA THR A 343 -5.45 -8.47 -11.26
C THR A 343 -6.72 -8.59 -10.45
N ILE A 344 -7.56 -7.56 -10.53
CA ILE A 344 -8.90 -7.55 -9.96
C ILE A 344 -9.88 -7.93 -11.07
N ALA A 345 -10.76 -8.87 -10.77
CA ALA A 345 -11.91 -9.17 -11.59
C ALA A 345 -13.17 -9.14 -10.71
N THR A 346 -14.25 -8.60 -11.26
CA THR A 346 -15.53 -8.50 -10.56
C THR A 346 -16.64 -8.97 -11.47
N HIS A 347 -17.53 -9.78 -10.90
CA HIS A 347 -18.57 -10.48 -11.64
C HIS A 347 -19.90 -10.28 -10.95
N ASP A 348 -20.95 -10.13 -11.75
CA ASP A 348 -22.33 -10.19 -11.27
C ASP A 348 -22.63 -11.63 -10.84
N LEU A 349 -22.80 -11.85 -9.53
CA LEU A 349 -22.97 -13.18 -8.97
C LEU A 349 -24.22 -13.89 -9.52
N ALA A 350 -25.28 -13.14 -9.86
CA ALA A 350 -26.51 -13.73 -10.41
C ALA A 350 -26.30 -14.33 -11.81
N LYS A 351 -25.23 -13.93 -12.51
CA LYS A 351 -24.88 -14.42 -13.85
C LYS A 351 -23.85 -15.57 -13.83
N VAL A 352 -23.27 -15.84 -12.67
CA VAL A 352 -22.42 -17.02 -12.42
C VAL A 352 -23.32 -18.25 -12.26
N LYS A 353 -22.99 -19.34 -12.95
CA LYS A 353 -23.84 -20.54 -13.02
C LYS A 353 -23.35 -21.64 -12.09
N GLY A 354 -24.26 -22.16 -11.27
CA GLY A 354 -23.95 -23.23 -10.33
C GLY A 354 -23.14 -22.74 -9.12
N THR A 355 -22.61 -23.70 -8.37
CA THR A 355 -21.84 -23.44 -7.13
C THR A 355 -20.41 -23.95 -7.21
N GLY A 356 -20.07 -24.76 -8.21
CA GLY A 356 -18.73 -25.29 -8.43
C GLY A 356 -17.91 -24.45 -9.40
N LEU A 357 -17.34 -23.36 -8.92
CA LEU A 357 -16.37 -22.58 -9.68
C LEU A 357 -15.05 -23.34 -9.81
N ARG A 358 -14.33 -23.14 -10.90
CA ARG A 358 -13.03 -23.79 -11.16
C ARG A 358 -12.01 -22.76 -11.58
N TYR A 359 -10.94 -22.63 -10.79
CA TYR A 359 -9.76 -21.87 -11.12
C TYR A 359 -8.66 -22.82 -11.60
N HIS A 360 -8.37 -22.78 -12.89
CA HIS A 360 -7.56 -23.76 -13.59
C HIS A 360 -6.73 -23.11 -14.70
N ALA A 361 -5.84 -23.89 -15.34
CA ALA A 361 -5.03 -23.42 -16.45
C ALA A 361 -5.03 -24.44 -17.59
N ALA A 362 -5.08 -23.94 -18.82
CA ALA A 362 -5.13 -24.75 -20.04
C ALA A 362 -4.38 -24.04 -21.18
N PRO A 363 -4.04 -24.75 -22.27
CA PRO A 363 -3.52 -24.12 -23.48
C PRO A 363 -4.49 -23.04 -23.99
N PRO A 364 -4.00 -21.89 -24.44
CA PRO A 364 -4.86 -20.76 -24.82
C PRO A 364 -5.77 -21.06 -26.02
N GLU A 365 -5.49 -22.09 -26.82
CA GLU A 365 -6.34 -22.58 -27.90
C GLU A 365 -7.60 -23.29 -27.40
N GLU A 366 -7.55 -23.87 -26.20
CA GLU A 366 -8.64 -24.65 -25.58
C GLU A 366 -9.58 -23.77 -24.75
N ILE A 367 -9.14 -22.58 -24.37
CA ILE A 367 -9.92 -21.64 -23.57
C ILE A 367 -10.79 -20.79 -24.48
N SER A 368 -12.11 -20.93 -24.38
CA SER A 368 -13.09 -20.15 -25.16
C SER A 368 -13.93 -19.25 -24.24
N LEU A 369 -13.95 -17.96 -24.53
CA LEU A 369 -14.67 -16.96 -23.74
C LEU A 369 -15.33 -15.86 -24.58
N THR A 370 -16.42 -15.30 -24.08
CA THR A 370 -17.07 -14.10 -24.62
C THR A 370 -16.43 -12.88 -23.95
N THR A 371 -15.52 -12.20 -24.62
CA THR A 371 -14.77 -11.08 -24.01
C THR A 371 -15.62 -9.82 -23.86
N LEU A 372 -15.34 -9.02 -22.84
CA LEU A 372 -16.06 -7.77 -22.56
C LEU A 372 -16.26 -6.90 -23.82
N GLY A 373 -17.52 -6.52 -24.08
CA GLY A 373 -17.88 -5.69 -25.22
C GLY A 373 -18.03 -6.43 -26.56
N ASN A 374 -17.80 -7.75 -26.59
CA ASN A 374 -17.96 -8.59 -27.77
C ASN A 374 -19.14 -9.56 -27.60
N ALA A 375 -19.85 -9.83 -28.69
CA ALA A 375 -21.02 -10.72 -28.70
C ALA A 375 -20.68 -12.18 -29.04
N THR A 376 -19.47 -12.44 -29.54
CA THR A 376 -19.04 -13.76 -30.02
C THR A 376 -17.95 -14.35 -29.14
N LYS A 377 -17.99 -15.69 -28.99
CA LYS A 377 -16.92 -16.43 -28.32
C LYS A 377 -15.66 -16.40 -29.17
N VAL A 378 -14.53 -16.18 -28.51
CA VAL A 378 -13.19 -16.22 -29.10
C VAL A 378 -12.30 -17.12 -28.25
N THR A 379 -11.30 -17.73 -28.86
CA THR A 379 -10.27 -18.45 -28.09
C THR A 379 -9.35 -17.45 -27.39
N ALA A 380 -8.79 -17.83 -26.24
CA ALA A 380 -7.82 -17.01 -25.52
C ALA A 380 -6.58 -16.75 -26.39
N ALA A 381 -6.15 -17.73 -27.20
CA ALA A 381 -5.05 -17.59 -28.15
C ALA A 381 -5.30 -16.47 -29.18
N LYS A 382 -6.49 -16.48 -29.81
CA LYS A 382 -6.87 -15.44 -30.77
C LYS A 382 -6.98 -14.08 -30.10
N TYR A 383 -7.66 -14.01 -28.95
CA TYR A 383 -7.84 -12.76 -28.22
C TYR A 383 -6.49 -12.15 -27.78
N TYR A 384 -5.58 -12.97 -27.29
CA TYR A 384 -4.24 -12.56 -26.90
C TYR A 384 -3.43 -12.06 -28.09
N ALA A 385 -3.50 -12.73 -29.24
CA ALA A 385 -2.85 -12.30 -30.47
C ALA A 385 -3.39 -10.95 -30.96
N ASP A 386 -4.72 -10.77 -30.99
CA ASP A 386 -5.38 -9.52 -31.37
C ASP A 386 -4.97 -8.37 -30.44
N LEU A 387 -4.92 -8.62 -29.12
CA LEU A 387 -4.46 -7.65 -28.12
C LEU A 387 -2.99 -7.26 -28.32
N ARG A 388 -2.10 -8.23 -28.60
CA ARG A 388 -0.69 -7.95 -28.91
C ARG A 388 -0.56 -7.10 -30.16
N GLN A 389 -1.27 -7.45 -31.23
CA GLN A 389 -1.23 -6.70 -32.48
C GLN A 389 -1.73 -5.26 -32.30
N HIS A 390 -2.83 -5.08 -31.56
CA HIS A 390 -3.34 -3.76 -31.23
C HIS A 390 -2.34 -2.95 -30.38
N ALA A 391 -1.73 -3.57 -29.36
CA ALA A 391 -0.71 -2.93 -28.55
C ALA A 391 0.53 -2.50 -29.36
N GLU A 392 0.96 -3.33 -30.31
CA GLU A 392 2.06 -3.06 -31.25
C GLU A 392 1.70 -1.89 -32.18
N GLN A 393 0.49 -1.88 -32.74
CA GLN A 393 0.01 -0.80 -33.61
C GLN A 393 -0.03 0.54 -32.84
N VAL A 394 -0.60 0.55 -31.64
CA VAL A 394 -0.63 1.75 -30.77
C VAL A 394 0.78 2.22 -30.42
N ARG A 395 1.73 1.29 -30.23
CA ARG A 395 3.14 1.61 -29.99
C ARG A 395 3.78 2.29 -31.21
N LYS A 396 3.54 1.73 -32.42
CA LYS A 396 4.03 2.27 -33.71
C LYS A 396 3.44 3.65 -33.99
N ASP A 397 2.12 3.80 -33.89
CA ASP A 397 1.41 5.06 -34.16
C ASP A 397 1.87 6.19 -33.22
N LYS A 398 2.15 5.86 -31.96
CA LYS A 398 2.67 6.81 -30.96
C LYS A 398 4.19 7.01 -31.04
N LYS A 399 4.87 6.41 -32.02
CA LYS A 399 6.34 6.46 -32.21
C LYS A 399 7.12 6.14 -30.93
N ARG A 400 6.66 5.16 -30.14
CA ARG A 400 7.30 4.79 -28.87
C ARG A 400 8.21 3.57 -29.05
N ASN A 401 9.38 3.60 -28.41
CA ASN A 401 10.28 2.43 -28.39
C ASN A 401 9.76 1.30 -27.47
N THR A 402 8.87 1.61 -26.52
CA THR A 402 8.32 0.65 -25.55
C THR A 402 6.79 0.66 -25.56
N TYR A 403 6.15 -0.48 -25.26
CA TYR A 403 4.70 -0.56 -25.05
C TYR A 403 4.23 0.47 -24.00
N SER A 404 2.98 0.97 -24.11
CA SER A 404 2.43 1.81 -23.04
C SER A 404 2.30 0.97 -21.76
N GLY A 405 2.41 1.60 -20.58
CA GLY A 405 2.29 0.89 -19.29
C GLY A 405 1.00 0.07 -19.15
N VAL A 406 -0.06 0.47 -19.87
CA VAL A 406 -1.35 -0.23 -19.91
C VAL A 406 -1.29 -1.55 -20.67
N HIS A 407 -0.31 -1.79 -21.55
CA HIS A 407 -0.18 -3.04 -22.31
C HIS A 407 0.97 -3.92 -21.82
N LYS A 408 1.70 -3.51 -20.78
CA LYS A 408 2.82 -4.30 -20.25
C LYS A 408 2.38 -5.63 -19.65
N PHE A 409 1.21 -5.69 -19.04
CA PHE A 409 0.67 -6.94 -18.50
C PHE A 409 0.46 -8.01 -19.57
N ILE A 410 0.31 -7.63 -20.85
CA ILE A 410 0.19 -8.58 -21.96
C ILE A 410 1.49 -9.38 -22.09
N ALA A 411 2.64 -8.75 -21.86
CA ALA A 411 3.94 -9.44 -21.93
C ALA A 411 4.14 -10.48 -20.81
N LEU A 412 3.37 -10.43 -19.71
CA LEU A 412 3.43 -11.45 -18.65
C LEU A 412 3.04 -12.85 -19.16
N LEU A 413 2.22 -12.90 -20.21
CA LEU A 413 1.77 -14.14 -20.84
C LEU A 413 2.66 -14.55 -22.03
N GLU A 414 3.75 -13.83 -22.28
CA GLU A 414 4.68 -14.17 -23.36
C GLU A 414 5.44 -15.46 -23.01
N ASN A 415 5.46 -16.42 -23.95
CA ASN A 415 6.07 -17.74 -23.79
C ASN A 415 5.44 -18.64 -22.72
N GLN A 416 4.25 -18.29 -22.20
CA GLN A 416 3.50 -19.14 -21.29
C GLN A 416 2.69 -20.17 -22.09
N ALA A 417 2.92 -21.46 -21.80
CA ALA A 417 2.23 -22.55 -22.49
C ALA A 417 0.77 -22.72 -22.02
N LEU A 418 0.45 -22.29 -20.80
CA LEU A 418 -0.86 -22.40 -20.19
C LEU A 418 -1.31 -21.04 -19.67
N PHE A 419 -2.57 -20.69 -19.84
CA PHE A 419 -3.17 -19.48 -19.25
C PHE A 419 -4.11 -19.86 -18.12
N ALA A 420 -4.01 -19.15 -16.99
CA ALA A 420 -4.92 -19.32 -15.87
C ALA A 420 -6.26 -18.61 -16.15
N TYR A 421 -7.36 -19.24 -15.74
CA TYR A 421 -8.71 -18.72 -15.95
C TYR A 421 -9.68 -19.26 -14.89
N LEU A 422 -10.76 -18.50 -14.65
CA LEU A 422 -11.89 -18.92 -13.83
C LEU A 422 -13.02 -19.36 -14.76
N SER A 423 -13.63 -20.50 -14.47
CA SER A 423 -14.86 -20.96 -15.13
C SER A 423 -15.93 -21.33 -14.12
N ASP A 424 -17.19 -21.22 -14.55
CA ASP A 424 -18.30 -21.89 -13.89
C ASP A 424 -18.64 -23.22 -14.60
N GLU A 425 -19.84 -23.74 -14.34
CA GLU A 425 -20.30 -24.99 -14.92
C GLU A 425 -20.59 -24.89 -16.43
N GLU A 426 -20.76 -23.67 -16.98
CA GLU A 426 -21.15 -23.45 -18.38
C GLU A 426 -20.09 -22.71 -19.22
N LYS A 427 -19.31 -21.82 -18.61
CA LYS A 427 -18.48 -20.83 -19.33
C LYS A 427 -17.26 -20.38 -18.55
N VAL A 428 -16.30 -19.83 -19.29
CA VAL A 428 -15.19 -19.05 -18.74
C VAL A 428 -15.71 -17.69 -18.28
N ILE A 429 -15.37 -17.30 -17.06
CA ILE A 429 -15.82 -16.08 -16.39
C ILE A 429 -14.72 -15.02 -16.36
N SER A 430 -13.46 -15.41 -16.18
CA SER A 430 -12.32 -14.49 -16.19
C SER A 430 -11.07 -15.15 -16.79
N LEU A 431 -10.22 -14.34 -17.41
CA LEU A 431 -8.94 -14.73 -17.99
C LEU A 431 -7.86 -13.74 -17.52
N PRO A 432 -7.40 -13.83 -16.27
CA PRO A 432 -6.38 -12.93 -15.74
C PRO A 432 -5.02 -13.13 -16.43
N PRO A 433 -4.22 -12.06 -16.61
CA PRO A 433 -4.50 -10.64 -16.31
C PRO A 433 -5.30 -9.89 -17.42
N LEU A 434 -5.80 -10.60 -18.43
CA LEU A 434 -6.31 -10.02 -19.67
C LEU A 434 -7.69 -9.37 -19.53
N THR A 435 -8.72 -10.16 -19.22
CA THR A 435 -10.11 -9.68 -19.31
C THR A 435 -11.11 -10.53 -18.53
N ASN A 436 -12.31 -9.99 -18.36
CA ASN A 436 -13.47 -10.72 -17.84
C ASN A 436 -14.40 -11.13 -18.99
N CYS A 437 -15.30 -12.05 -18.69
CA CYS A 437 -16.36 -12.48 -19.58
C CYS A 437 -17.53 -11.48 -19.58
N ASP A 438 -18.00 -11.09 -20.77
CA ASP A 438 -19.13 -10.17 -20.95
C ASP A 438 -20.42 -10.71 -20.30
N GLU A 439 -20.59 -12.03 -20.30
CA GLU A 439 -21.77 -12.70 -19.76
C GLU A 439 -21.90 -12.53 -18.23
N THR A 440 -20.80 -12.24 -17.54
CA THR A 440 -20.79 -11.99 -16.08
C THR A 440 -20.57 -10.52 -15.72
N LYS A 441 -20.67 -9.61 -16.70
CA LYS A 441 -20.43 -8.18 -16.46
C LYS A 441 -21.41 -7.61 -15.45
N ILE A 442 -20.88 -6.76 -14.58
CA ILE A 442 -21.67 -5.97 -13.64
C ILE A 442 -22.45 -4.87 -14.37
N THR A 443 -23.63 -4.56 -13.85
CA THR A 443 -24.48 -3.45 -14.28
C THR A 443 -24.93 -2.65 -13.06
N ASP A 444 -25.64 -1.55 -13.28
CA ASP A 444 -26.31 -0.77 -12.23
C ASP A 444 -27.34 -1.58 -11.42
N ALA A 445 -27.91 -2.61 -12.04
CA ALA A 445 -28.80 -3.57 -11.38
C ALA A 445 -28.07 -4.61 -10.50
N THR A 446 -26.76 -4.77 -10.63
CA THR A 446 -26.00 -5.76 -9.84
C THR A 446 -26.02 -5.40 -8.36
N ARG A 447 -26.25 -6.40 -7.51
CA ARG A 447 -26.29 -6.26 -6.05
C ARG A 447 -25.29 -7.18 -5.35
N ASP A 448 -25.16 -8.40 -5.85
CA ASP A 448 -24.21 -9.36 -5.32
C ASP A 448 -23.03 -9.48 -6.29
N LEU A 449 -21.81 -9.28 -5.78
CA LEU A 449 -20.59 -9.31 -6.57
C LEU A 449 -19.71 -10.47 -6.12
N LEU A 450 -19.26 -11.30 -7.06
CA LEU A 450 -18.10 -12.16 -6.87
C LEU A 450 -16.85 -11.34 -7.18
N LEU A 451 -16.00 -11.13 -6.17
CA LEU A 451 -14.71 -10.47 -6.31
C LEU A 451 -13.61 -11.51 -6.42
N GLU A 452 -12.73 -11.34 -7.40
CA GLU A 452 -11.55 -12.15 -7.65
C GLU A 452 -10.31 -11.24 -7.63
N VAL A 453 -9.28 -11.64 -6.90
CA VAL A 453 -7.93 -11.04 -7.01
C VAL A 453 -6.89 -12.13 -7.21
N THR A 454 -6.16 -12.07 -8.32
CA THR A 454 -5.13 -13.07 -8.66
C THR A 454 -3.77 -12.45 -8.90
N SER A 455 -2.70 -13.18 -8.57
CA SER A 455 -1.29 -12.79 -8.73
C SER A 455 -0.40 -13.99 -9.02
N ASP A 456 0.63 -13.76 -9.82
CA ASP A 456 1.78 -14.64 -10.06
C ASP A 456 2.99 -14.27 -9.20
N VAL A 457 2.90 -13.19 -8.42
CA VAL A 457 4.02 -12.62 -7.65
C VAL A 457 3.97 -12.99 -6.17
N ASP A 458 2.92 -12.59 -5.45
CA ASP A 458 2.78 -12.85 -4.01
C ASP A 458 1.31 -12.74 -3.55
N HIS A 459 0.95 -13.57 -2.59
CA HIS A 459 -0.33 -13.56 -1.89
C HIS A 459 -0.60 -12.25 -1.15
N ARG A 460 0.43 -11.61 -0.57
CA ARG A 460 0.25 -10.35 0.18
C ARG A 460 -0.28 -9.22 -0.70
N HIS A 461 0.12 -9.19 -1.97
CA HIS A 461 -0.40 -8.24 -2.93
C HIS A 461 -1.90 -8.47 -3.14
N CYS A 462 -2.35 -9.73 -3.26
CA CYS A 462 -3.78 -10.05 -3.36
C CYS A 462 -4.56 -9.55 -2.14
N VAL A 463 -4.08 -9.82 -0.93
CA VAL A 463 -4.75 -9.39 0.31
C VAL A 463 -4.80 -7.86 0.41
N ARG A 464 -3.70 -7.15 0.10
CA ARG A 464 -3.66 -5.69 0.10
C ARG A 464 -4.64 -5.09 -0.91
N VAL A 465 -4.62 -5.59 -2.15
CA VAL A 465 -5.50 -5.15 -3.23
C VAL A 465 -6.96 -5.38 -2.87
N MET A 466 -7.28 -6.55 -2.30
CA MET A 466 -8.64 -6.89 -1.88
C MET A 466 -9.13 -6.00 -0.73
N ASN A 467 -8.28 -5.73 0.28
CA ASN A 467 -8.60 -4.76 1.34
C ASN A 467 -8.86 -3.36 0.77
N ALA A 468 -7.97 -2.88 -0.10
CA ALA A 468 -8.12 -1.58 -0.74
C ALA A 468 -9.43 -1.49 -1.56
N LEU A 469 -9.81 -2.57 -2.25
CA LEU A 469 -11.07 -2.67 -2.96
C LEU A 469 -12.26 -2.57 -2.01
N LEU A 470 -12.32 -3.40 -0.96
CA LEU A 470 -13.42 -3.41 0.01
C LEU A 470 -13.56 -2.06 0.75
N HIS A 471 -12.45 -1.47 1.18
CA HIS A 471 -12.45 -0.15 1.83
C HIS A 471 -12.95 0.93 0.89
N ARG A 472 -12.47 0.96 -0.36
CA ARG A 472 -12.93 1.97 -1.32
C ARG A 472 -14.39 1.76 -1.71
N MET A 473 -14.87 0.51 -1.81
CA MET A 473 -16.29 0.20 -2.01
C MET A 473 -17.16 0.79 -0.90
N LEU A 474 -16.77 0.58 0.36
CA LEU A 474 -17.48 1.13 1.53
C LEU A 474 -17.53 2.67 1.51
N LEU A 475 -16.47 3.30 0.99
CA LEU A 475 -16.31 4.75 0.94
C LEU A 475 -16.92 5.42 -0.31
N MET A 476 -17.43 4.66 -1.29
CA MET A 476 -17.89 5.22 -2.57
C MET A 476 -19.00 6.26 -2.42
N ASP A 477 -19.78 6.09 -1.36
CA ASP A 477 -21.12 6.61 -1.22
C ASP A 477 -21.28 7.44 0.07
N VAL A 478 -20.19 7.66 0.80
CA VAL A 478 -20.18 8.46 2.03
C VAL A 478 -19.29 9.66 1.87
N GLU A 479 -19.69 10.78 2.47
CA GLU A 479 -18.90 12.01 2.45
C GLU A 479 -18.45 12.35 3.88
N PRO A 480 -17.20 12.77 4.07
CA PRO A 480 -16.72 13.18 5.39
C PRO A 480 -17.46 14.45 5.84
N ILE A 481 -17.99 14.45 7.06
CA ILE A 481 -18.54 15.64 7.69
C ILE A 481 -17.38 16.54 8.06
N THR A 482 -17.24 17.64 7.33
CA THR A 482 -16.36 18.72 7.76
C THR A 482 -17.03 19.47 8.92
N PRO A 483 -16.35 19.71 10.05
CA PRO A 483 -16.93 20.55 11.09
C PRO A 483 -17.19 21.94 10.51
N ALA A 484 -18.41 22.44 10.67
CA ALA A 484 -18.79 23.75 10.17
C ALA A 484 -17.84 24.82 10.71
N PRO A 485 -17.38 25.79 9.90
CA PRO A 485 -16.78 26.99 10.45
C PRO A 485 -17.89 27.69 11.24
N ASN A 486 -17.71 27.82 12.56
CA ASN A 486 -18.66 28.41 13.49
C ASN A 486 -19.43 29.59 12.87
N GLY A 487 -20.71 29.37 12.58
CA GLY A 487 -21.64 30.36 12.08
C GLY A 487 -22.07 31.31 13.19
N GLN A 488 -22.17 32.57 12.82
CA GLN A 488 -22.60 33.71 13.62
C GLN A 488 -23.96 33.48 14.30
N ASN A 489 -24.07 33.92 15.55
CA ASN A 489 -25.26 34.59 16.06
C ASN A 489 -24.85 35.75 16.98
N ALA A 490 -25.62 36.83 16.89
CA ALA A 490 -25.25 38.20 17.23
C ALA A 490 -25.28 38.54 18.74
N SER A 491 -24.23 39.22 19.23
CA SER A 491 -24.29 40.55 19.90
C SER A 491 -23.08 40.82 20.81
N THR A 492 -22.55 42.04 20.68
CA THR A 492 -21.77 42.84 21.65
C THR A 492 -20.40 42.34 22.16
N VAL A 493 -19.36 42.91 21.54
CA VAL A 493 -18.11 43.49 22.09
C VAL A 493 -17.73 43.12 23.54
N VAL A 494 -16.57 42.48 23.75
CA VAL A 494 -15.29 43.08 24.24
C VAL A 494 -14.20 41.98 24.15
N ALA A 495 -13.02 42.36 23.66
CA ALA A 495 -11.88 41.49 23.42
C ALA A 495 -11.18 41.04 24.72
N GLY A 496 -10.95 39.73 24.85
CA GLY A 496 -10.04 39.13 25.82
C GLY A 496 -9.36 37.91 25.21
N LYS A 497 -8.04 37.99 24.97
CA LYS A 497 -7.22 36.90 24.43
C LYS A 497 -6.98 35.85 25.50
N SER A 498 -7.49 34.62 25.31
CA SER A 498 -7.14 33.46 26.15
C SER A 498 -6.22 32.49 25.39
N LYS A 499 -5.11 32.14 26.04
CA LYS A 499 -4.16 31.09 25.64
C LYS A 499 -4.82 29.73 25.82
N LYS A 500 -4.84 28.88 24.80
CA LYS A 500 -5.23 27.46 24.95
C LYS A 500 -3.99 26.59 25.10
N SER A 501 -3.98 25.83 26.19
CA SER A 501 -3.01 24.79 26.52
C SER A 501 -3.11 23.63 25.54
N LYS A 502 -1.96 22.98 25.28
CA LYS A 502 -1.85 21.74 24.53
C LYS A 502 -2.26 20.59 25.43
N SER A 503 -3.44 20.02 25.20
CA SER A 503 -3.77 18.66 25.63
C SER A 503 -3.72 17.72 24.43
N SER A 504 -3.26 16.49 24.67
CA SER A 504 -3.00 15.44 23.69
C SER A 504 -4.22 15.12 22.81
N LEU A 505 -4.14 15.44 21.53
CA LEU A 505 -5.11 15.01 20.52
C LEU A 505 -4.92 13.51 20.23
N LYS A 506 -5.72 12.65 20.86
CA LYS A 506 -6.10 11.39 20.23
C LYS A 506 -6.77 11.74 18.89
N ALA A 507 -6.28 11.20 17.78
CA ALA A 507 -6.89 11.41 16.47
C ALA A 507 -8.37 11.00 16.56
N LYS A 508 -9.28 11.95 16.37
CA LYS A 508 -10.72 11.65 16.28
C LYS A 508 -10.96 10.97 14.94
N ALA A 509 -11.55 9.78 14.96
CA ALA A 509 -11.97 9.06 13.74
C ALA A 509 -12.77 9.98 12.81
N ALA A 510 -12.55 9.86 11.50
CA ALA A 510 -13.31 10.61 10.52
C ALA A 510 -14.81 10.34 10.67
N ARG A 511 -15.61 11.40 10.73
CA ARG A 511 -17.07 11.31 10.80
C ARG A 511 -17.65 11.41 9.41
N TYR A 512 -18.65 10.59 9.10
CA TYR A 512 -19.28 10.53 7.79
C TYR A 512 -20.74 10.97 7.88
N ASN A 513 -21.27 11.44 6.75
CA ASN A 513 -22.64 11.92 6.64
C ASN A 513 -23.70 10.82 6.83
N ARG A 514 -23.32 9.54 6.70
CA ARG A 514 -24.18 8.38 6.95
C ARG A 514 -23.38 7.14 7.32
N SER A 515 -24.00 6.24 8.08
CA SER A 515 -23.47 4.90 8.31
C SER A 515 -23.54 4.07 7.01
N MET A 516 -22.57 3.18 6.83
CA MET A 516 -22.56 2.24 5.71
C MET A 516 -22.02 0.90 6.21
N THR A 517 -22.65 -0.20 5.79
CA THR A 517 -22.18 -1.55 6.09
C THR A 517 -21.96 -2.30 4.79
N LEU A 518 -20.78 -2.90 4.64
CA LEU A 518 -20.45 -3.80 3.54
C LEU A 518 -20.49 -5.24 4.06
N GLU A 519 -21.37 -6.06 3.50
CA GLU A 519 -21.44 -7.47 3.83
C GLU A 519 -20.53 -8.28 2.91
N VAL A 520 -19.54 -8.95 3.50
CA VAL A 520 -18.53 -9.72 2.78
C VAL A 520 -18.62 -11.18 3.21
N GLU A 521 -19.05 -12.04 2.31
CA GLU A 521 -19.15 -13.48 2.53
C GLU A 521 -17.86 -14.18 2.10
N GLN A 522 -17.39 -15.09 2.95
CA GLN A 522 -16.22 -15.93 2.71
C GLN A 522 -16.42 -16.80 1.48
N VAL A 523 -15.35 -17.05 0.71
CA VAL A 523 -15.32 -18.07 -0.34
C VAL A 523 -14.17 -19.03 -0.07
N GLU A 524 -14.45 -20.32 -0.19
CA GLU A 524 -13.47 -21.39 0.01
C GLU A 524 -12.83 -21.80 -1.32
N LEU A 525 -11.51 -21.92 -1.28
CA LEU A 525 -10.68 -22.45 -2.35
C LEU A 525 -10.23 -23.86 -1.98
N TYR A 526 -10.50 -24.86 -2.82
CA TYR A 526 -10.25 -26.28 -2.56
C TYR A 526 -9.27 -26.87 -3.56
N ASP A 527 -8.35 -27.72 -3.10
CA ASP A 527 -7.46 -28.49 -3.96
C ASP A 527 -8.22 -29.61 -4.68
N THR A 528 -8.16 -29.66 -6.02
CA THR A 528 -8.82 -30.70 -6.81
C THR A 528 -8.21 -32.09 -6.62
N VAL A 529 -6.93 -32.19 -6.28
CA VAL A 529 -6.22 -33.47 -6.12
C VAL A 529 -6.45 -34.05 -4.73
N ALA A 530 -6.50 -33.20 -3.71
CA ALA A 530 -6.61 -33.63 -2.31
C ALA A 530 -8.03 -33.54 -1.73
N GLY A 531 -8.97 -32.86 -2.42
CA GLY A 531 -10.29 -32.53 -1.87
C GLY A 531 -10.24 -31.67 -0.60
N ARG A 532 -9.06 -31.12 -0.29
CA ARG A 532 -8.77 -30.42 0.96
C ARG A 532 -8.93 -28.92 0.75
N LEU A 533 -9.46 -28.25 1.77
CA LEU A 533 -9.49 -26.79 1.82
C LEU A 533 -8.06 -26.24 1.68
N HIS A 534 -7.83 -25.44 0.66
CA HIS A 534 -6.56 -24.76 0.39
C HIS A 534 -6.49 -23.43 1.16
N SER A 535 -7.51 -22.60 0.98
CA SER A 535 -7.65 -21.32 1.69
C SER A 535 -9.13 -20.91 1.78
N VAL A 536 -9.43 -19.99 2.69
CA VAL A 536 -10.72 -19.32 2.77
C VAL A 536 -10.44 -17.82 2.90
N PHE A 537 -11.14 -17.01 2.12
CA PHE A 537 -10.99 -15.56 2.18
C PHE A 537 -12.37 -14.88 2.22
N PRO A 538 -12.61 -13.86 3.07
CA PRO A 538 -11.69 -13.35 4.09
C PRO A 538 -11.51 -14.32 5.27
N GLY A 539 -10.27 -14.71 5.57
CA GLY A 539 -9.93 -15.42 6.79
C GLY A 539 -9.85 -14.48 8.01
N LYS A 540 -9.57 -15.06 9.18
CA LYS A 540 -9.44 -14.27 10.42
C LYS A 540 -8.20 -13.37 10.33
N GLY A 541 -8.41 -12.06 10.30
CA GLY A 541 -7.34 -11.06 10.22
C GLY A 541 -6.93 -10.67 8.79
N ASP A 542 -7.55 -11.27 7.77
CA ASP A 542 -7.25 -10.94 6.37
C ASP A 542 -7.82 -9.59 5.96
N VAL A 543 -9.00 -9.23 6.48
CA VAL A 543 -9.61 -7.92 6.29
C VAL A 543 -9.45 -7.11 7.57
N VAL A 544 -8.79 -5.96 7.45
CA VAL A 544 -8.43 -5.10 8.59
C VAL A 544 -9.26 -3.83 8.55
N GLY A 545 -9.67 -3.33 9.72
CA GLY A 545 -10.32 -2.03 9.84
C GLY A 545 -9.36 -0.88 9.52
N ASP A 546 -9.91 0.33 9.48
CA ASP A 546 -9.16 1.57 9.31
C ASP A 546 -9.67 2.55 10.37
N GLU A 547 -8.96 2.60 11.51
CA GLU A 547 -9.37 3.40 12.67
C GLU A 547 -9.44 4.90 12.34
N GLU A 548 -8.57 5.40 11.45
CA GLU A 548 -8.58 6.80 11.02
C GLU A 548 -9.83 7.11 10.18
N LYS A 549 -10.23 6.18 9.32
CA LYS A 549 -11.48 6.26 8.54
C LYS A 549 -12.71 5.75 9.31
N GLY A 550 -12.59 5.40 10.60
CA GLY A 550 -13.68 4.85 11.39
C GLY A 550 -14.29 3.57 10.81
N ILE A 551 -13.52 2.80 10.01
CA ILE A 551 -13.96 1.53 9.43
C ILE A 551 -13.70 0.41 10.42
N VAL A 552 -14.77 -0.20 10.92
CA VAL A 552 -14.70 -1.35 11.81
C VAL A 552 -14.94 -2.62 11.02
N VAL A 553 -14.16 -3.67 11.30
CA VAL A 553 -14.37 -5.01 10.74
C VAL A 553 -14.86 -5.94 11.83
N GLU A 554 -15.97 -6.63 11.57
CA GLU A 554 -16.54 -7.58 12.51
C GLU A 554 -16.90 -8.88 11.80
N MET A 555 -16.78 -10.00 12.51
CA MET A 555 -17.35 -11.27 12.07
C MET A 555 -18.83 -11.28 12.44
N ALA A 556 -19.71 -11.65 11.49
CA ALA A 556 -21.11 -11.85 11.79
C ALA A 556 -21.26 -12.90 12.91
N SER A 557 -22.07 -12.59 13.93
CA SER A 557 -22.54 -13.58 14.89
C SER A 557 -23.37 -14.63 14.14
N SER A 558 -23.02 -15.90 14.33
CA SER A 558 -23.62 -17.07 13.67
C SER A 558 -25.14 -17.11 13.75
#